data_AF-A0A934XYL9-F1
#
_entry.id   AF-A0A934XYL9-F1
#
_cell.length_a   1.000
_cell.length_b   1.000
_cell.length_c   1.000
_cell.angle_alpha   90.00
_cell.angle_beta   90.00
_cell.angle_gamma   90.00
#
_symmetry.space_group_name_H-M   'P 1'
#
loop_
_entity.id
_entity.type
_entity.pdbx_description
1 polymer ?
#
loop_
_entity_poly.entity_id
_entity_poly.type
_entity_poly.pdbx_seq_one_letter_code
_entity_poly.pdbx_strand_id
1 'polypeptide(L)'
;MSSISLGLAGVSFEYNGRGERVRKVHEEFGVIKTTNYLFDEAGHLLVEQFVDGATTTTSEIIWMDGQPVGVIRNNVLHYIEPDHLGTPRQVIDRTRDVAVWRWDLLNDPFGESAPNTNPDADGTYFVFNMRFPGQIHDAESGLNYNYFRDYEPGTGRYMESDPI
;
A
#
# COMPACT_ATOMS: atom_id res chain seq x y z
N MET A 1 1.38 -19.76 -9.07
CA MET A 1 0.20 -18.88 -9.11
C MET A 1 -0.80 -19.38 -8.10
N SER A 2 -1.10 -18.58 -7.08
CA SER A 2 -2.25 -18.79 -6.19
C SER A 2 -3.37 -17.86 -6.63
N SER A 3 -4.58 -18.37 -6.80
CA SER A 3 -5.77 -17.58 -7.11
C SER A 3 -6.92 -17.97 -6.19
N ILE A 4 -7.71 -16.98 -5.78
CA ILE A 4 -9.01 -17.16 -5.11
C ILE A 4 -10.04 -16.44 -5.99
N SER A 5 -11.12 -17.15 -6.34
CA SER A 5 -12.27 -16.60 -7.05
C SER A 5 -13.51 -16.77 -6.18
N LEU A 6 -14.19 -15.66 -5.92
CA LEU A 6 -15.48 -15.60 -5.25
C LEU A 6 -16.48 -14.99 -6.26
N GLY A 7 -17.00 -15.80 -7.18
CA GLY A 7 -17.94 -15.36 -8.21
C GLY A 7 -17.26 -14.68 -9.41
N LEU A 8 -17.88 -13.63 -9.99
CA LEU A 8 -17.35 -12.81 -11.10
C LEU A 8 -16.17 -11.91 -10.69
N ALA A 9 -15.66 -12.07 -9.47
CA ALA A 9 -14.50 -11.38 -8.94
C ALA A 9 -13.42 -12.40 -8.52
N GLY A 10 -12.17 -12.09 -8.81
CA GLY A 10 -11.03 -12.94 -8.48
C GLY A 10 -9.76 -12.13 -8.23
N VAL A 11 -8.97 -12.59 -7.27
CA VAL A 11 -7.65 -12.02 -6.99
C VAL A 11 -6.60 -13.11 -7.17
N SER A 12 -5.52 -12.79 -7.88
CA SER A 12 -4.37 -13.67 -8.03
C SER A 12 -3.08 -12.93 -7.72
N PHE A 13 -2.11 -13.69 -7.22
CA PHE A 13 -0.83 -13.17 -6.78
C PHE A 13 0.34 -13.94 -7.41
N GLU A 14 1.41 -13.21 -7.69
CA GLU A 14 2.70 -13.76 -8.10
C GLU A 14 3.79 -13.30 -7.12
N TYR A 15 4.72 -14.21 -6.83
CA TYR A 15 5.77 -14.03 -5.84
C TYR A 15 7.14 -14.32 -6.47
N ASN A 16 8.17 -13.61 -6.01
CA ASN A 16 9.54 -13.90 -6.41
C ASN A 16 10.14 -15.11 -5.64
N GLY A 17 11.40 -15.44 -5.93
CA GLY A 17 12.10 -16.56 -5.27
C GLY A 17 12.36 -16.38 -3.76
N ARG A 18 12.17 -15.17 -3.22
CA ARG A 18 12.22 -14.89 -1.77
C ARG A 18 10.85 -15.05 -1.12
N GLY A 19 9.76 -15.05 -1.89
CA GLY A 19 8.39 -15.05 -1.39
C GLY A 19 7.76 -13.67 -1.29
N GLU A 20 8.40 -12.62 -1.84
CA GLU A 20 7.84 -11.28 -1.87
C GLU A 20 6.82 -11.19 -3.01
N ARG A 21 5.65 -10.60 -2.75
CA ARG A 21 4.59 -10.44 -3.75
C ARG A 21 4.98 -9.40 -4.77
N VAL A 22 5.31 -9.83 -5.98
CA VAL A 22 5.73 -8.94 -7.09
C VAL A 22 4.56 -8.51 -7.97
N ARG A 23 3.43 -9.21 -7.91
CA ARG A 23 2.24 -8.86 -8.70
C ARG A 23 0.95 -9.26 -8.00
N LYS A 24 -0.04 -8.38 -8.10
CA LYS A 24 -1.46 -8.62 -7.77
C LYS A 24 -2.30 -8.34 -9.01
N VAL A 25 -3.20 -9.26 -9.35
CA VAL A 25 -4.22 -9.04 -10.38
C VAL A 25 -5.58 -9.20 -9.73
N HIS A 26 -6.38 -8.15 -9.78
CA HIS A 26 -7.77 -8.14 -9.34
C HIS A 26 -8.66 -8.02 -10.57
N GLU A 27 -9.50 -9.03 -10.80
CA GLU A 27 -10.53 -9.01 -11.82
C GLU A 27 -11.89 -8.86 -11.13
N GLU A 28 -12.67 -7.87 -11.54
CA GLU A 28 -14.02 -7.65 -11.00
C GLU A 28 -14.94 -7.22 -12.15
N PHE A 29 -16.02 -7.97 -12.41
CA PHE A 29 -16.97 -7.71 -13.50
C PHE A 29 -16.30 -7.55 -14.89
N GLY A 30 -15.22 -8.32 -15.14
CA GLY A 30 -14.45 -8.27 -16.39
C GLY A 30 -13.49 -7.08 -16.51
N VAL A 31 -13.39 -6.24 -15.47
CA VAL A 31 -12.38 -5.19 -15.35
C VAL A 31 -11.16 -5.79 -14.65
N ILE A 32 -10.00 -5.71 -15.29
CA ILE A 32 -8.74 -6.23 -14.74
C ILE A 32 -7.88 -5.05 -14.29
N LYS A 33 -7.55 -5.06 -13.00
CA LYS A 33 -6.61 -4.14 -12.35
C LYS A 33 -5.36 -4.92 -11.97
N THR A 34 -4.19 -4.39 -12.29
CA THR A 34 -2.90 -5.01 -11.94
C THR A 34 -2.11 -4.07 -11.05
N THR A 35 -1.53 -4.60 -9.98
CA THR A 35 -0.51 -3.90 -9.18
C THR A 35 0.80 -4.67 -9.26
N ASN A 36 1.87 -4.02 -9.71
CA ASN A 36 3.22 -4.56 -9.69
C ASN A 36 4.01 -3.94 -8.55
N TYR A 37 4.84 -4.74 -7.88
CA TYR A 37 5.65 -4.31 -6.76
C TYR A 37 7.13 -4.60 -7.02
N LEU A 38 8.00 -3.69 -6.57
CA LEU A 38 9.44 -3.88 -6.54
C LEU A 38 9.95 -3.61 -5.12
N PHE A 39 10.81 -4.50 -4.62
CA PHE A 39 11.43 -4.38 -3.31
C PHE A 39 12.94 -4.27 -3.43
N ASP A 40 13.60 -3.66 -2.45
CA ASP A 40 15.05 -3.72 -2.29
C ASP A 40 15.49 -5.03 -1.61
N GLU A 41 16.81 -5.21 -1.44
CA GLU A 41 17.35 -6.38 -0.76
C GLU A 41 16.97 -6.46 0.73
N ALA A 42 16.67 -5.32 1.36
CA ALA A 42 16.21 -5.25 2.76
C ALA A 42 14.70 -5.50 2.91
N GLY A 43 13.95 -5.64 1.82
CA GLY A 43 12.50 -5.87 1.83
C GLY A 43 11.67 -4.58 1.88
N HIS A 44 12.29 -3.40 1.68
CA HIS A 44 11.55 -2.16 1.55
C HIS A 44 10.87 -2.07 0.19
N LEU A 45 9.61 -1.65 0.16
CA LEU A 45 8.89 -1.37 -1.09
C LEU A 45 9.52 -0.16 -1.80
N LEU A 46 10.07 -0.38 -2.99
CA LEU A 46 10.64 0.67 -3.84
C LEU A 46 9.61 1.22 -4.82
N VAL A 47 8.80 0.36 -5.44
CA VAL A 47 7.83 0.76 -6.46
C VAL A 47 6.52 0.04 -6.26
N GLU A 48 5.43 0.80 -6.32
CA GLU A 48 4.07 0.30 -6.55
C GLU A 48 3.57 0.88 -7.87
N GLN A 49 3.29 0.03 -8.84
CA GLN A 49 2.70 0.43 -10.12
C GLN A 49 1.30 -0.17 -10.24
N PHE A 50 0.29 0.69 -10.20
CA PHE A 50 -1.11 0.35 -10.37
C PHE A 50 -1.56 0.62 -11.81
N VAL A 51 -2.16 -0.37 -12.46
CA VAL A 51 -2.67 -0.32 -13.83
C VAL A 51 -4.16 -0.63 -13.81
N ASP A 52 -4.95 0.31 -14.33
CA ASP A 52 -6.41 0.20 -14.51
C ASP A 52 -6.76 0.59 -15.95
N GLY A 53 -6.97 -0.41 -16.80
CA GLY A 53 -7.13 -0.22 -18.24
C GLY A 53 -5.93 0.51 -18.87
N ALA A 54 -6.17 1.70 -19.43
CA ALA A 54 -5.12 2.54 -20.03
C ALA A 54 -4.40 3.44 -19.02
N THR A 55 -4.91 3.53 -17.78
CA THR A 55 -4.33 4.39 -16.74
C THR A 55 -3.25 3.63 -15.99
N THR A 56 -2.07 4.22 -15.89
CA THR A 56 -0.98 3.71 -15.05
C THR A 56 -0.60 4.77 -14.03
N THR A 57 -0.60 4.39 -12.75
CA THR A 57 -0.07 5.20 -11.66
C THR A 57 1.17 4.50 -11.11
N THR A 58 2.32 5.17 -11.17
CA THR A 58 3.58 4.66 -10.59
C THR A 58 3.94 5.48 -9.38
N SER A 59 4.19 4.82 -8.26
CA SER A 59 4.66 5.40 -7.00
C SER A 59 6.03 4.81 -6.66
N GLU A 60 7.05 5.66 -6.66
CA GLU A 60 8.42 5.29 -6.28
C GLU A 60 8.73 5.84 -4.89
N ILE A 61 9.10 4.97 -3.95
CA ILE A 61 9.30 5.32 -2.55
C ILE A 61 10.77 5.64 -2.28
N ILE A 62 11.01 6.76 -1.62
CA ILE A 62 12.34 7.19 -1.17
C ILE A 62 12.50 6.81 0.29
N TRP A 63 13.52 6.01 0.58
CA TRP A 63 13.87 5.56 1.93
C TRP A 63 15.14 6.25 2.43
N MET A 64 15.16 6.58 3.71
CA MET A 64 16.33 7.10 4.43
C MET A 64 16.38 6.48 5.81
N ASP A 65 17.51 5.86 6.17
CA ASP A 65 17.71 5.19 7.46
C ASP A 65 16.58 4.22 7.86
N GLY A 66 16.03 3.50 6.87
CA GLY A 66 14.94 2.53 7.08
C GLY A 66 13.55 3.15 7.24
N GLN A 67 13.39 4.46 7.03
CA GLN A 67 12.10 5.15 7.06
C GLN A 67 11.71 5.70 5.68
N PRO A 68 10.42 5.63 5.29
CA PRO A 68 9.96 6.26 4.06
C PRO A 68 9.86 7.77 4.26
N VAL A 69 10.56 8.54 3.42
CA VAL A 69 10.64 10.01 3.53
C VAL A 69 10.02 10.75 2.35
N GLY A 70 9.71 10.05 1.26
CA GLY A 70 9.09 10.64 0.09
C GLY A 70 8.50 9.62 -0.86
N VAL A 71 7.59 10.09 -1.72
CA VAL A 71 7.05 9.31 -2.84
C VAL A 71 7.03 10.16 -4.09
N ILE A 72 7.60 9.63 -5.17
CA ILE A 72 7.46 10.20 -6.51
C ILE A 72 6.28 9.49 -7.17
N ARG A 73 5.15 10.20 -7.33
CA ARG A 73 3.96 9.70 -8.01
C ARG A 73 3.86 10.31 -9.39
N ASN A 74 3.89 9.49 -10.43
CA ASN A 74 3.86 9.95 -11.83
C ASN A 74 4.85 11.09 -12.10
N ASN A 75 6.10 10.92 -11.64
CA ASN A 75 7.19 11.90 -11.75
C ASN A 75 6.99 13.20 -10.94
N VAL A 76 6.08 13.22 -9.96
CA VAL A 76 5.86 14.34 -9.03
C VAL A 76 6.22 13.92 -7.60
N LEU A 77 7.18 14.61 -7.00
CA LEU A 77 7.63 14.36 -5.62
C LEU A 77 6.63 14.89 -4.58
N HIS A 78 6.35 14.03 -3.60
CA HIS A 78 5.62 14.33 -2.36
C HIS A 78 6.47 13.91 -1.16
N TYR A 79 6.30 14.59 -0.02
CA TYR A 79 6.98 14.22 1.22
C TYR A 79 6.13 13.26 2.03
N ILE A 80 6.76 12.23 2.61
CA ILE A 80 6.10 11.33 3.55
C ILE A 80 6.50 11.78 4.95
N GLU A 81 5.52 11.93 5.83
CA GLU A 81 5.75 12.14 7.26
C GLU A 81 5.40 10.84 8.01
N PRO A 82 6.41 10.01 8.32
CA PRO A 82 6.20 8.81 9.10
C PRO A 82 6.15 9.10 10.61
N ASP A 83 5.53 8.20 11.37
CA ASP A 83 5.70 8.17 12.82
C ASP A 83 7.02 7.51 13.24
N HIS A 84 7.26 7.42 14.55
CA HIS A 84 8.47 6.83 15.13
C HIS A 84 8.71 5.35 14.76
N LEU A 85 7.70 4.64 14.27
CA LEU A 85 7.85 3.26 13.80
C LEU A 85 8.19 3.19 12.31
N GLY A 86 8.14 4.31 11.58
CA GLY A 86 8.24 4.34 10.12
C GLY A 86 6.90 4.17 9.41
N THR A 87 5.77 4.24 10.13
CA THR A 87 4.42 4.17 9.54
C THR A 87 4.08 5.50 8.88
N PRO A 88 3.78 5.56 7.57
CA PRO A 88 3.33 6.80 6.94
C PRO A 88 2.07 7.34 7.62
N ARG A 89 2.10 8.60 8.07
CA ARG A 89 0.94 9.29 8.66
C ARG A 89 0.40 10.39 7.78
N GLN A 90 1.26 11.05 7.02
CA GLN A 90 0.85 12.04 6.02
C GLN A 90 1.67 11.94 4.75
N VAL A 91 1.06 12.33 3.64
CA VAL A 91 1.76 12.66 2.40
C VAL A 91 1.47 14.11 2.06
N ILE A 92 2.51 14.91 1.93
CA ILE A 92 2.44 16.36 1.71
C ILE A 92 2.76 16.68 0.25
N ASP A 93 1.90 17.50 -0.37
CA ASP A 93 2.20 18.16 -1.64
C ASP A 93 3.36 19.14 -1.45
N ARG A 94 4.48 18.86 -2.11
CA ARG A 94 5.71 19.66 -2.00
C ARG A 94 5.54 21.13 -2.38
N THR A 95 4.61 21.45 -3.29
CA THR A 95 4.46 22.81 -3.83
C THR A 95 3.48 23.62 -2.98
N ARG A 96 2.37 22.99 -2.58
CA ARG A 96 1.30 23.65 -1.84
C ARG A 96 1.51 23.60 -0.32
N ASP A 97 2.39 22.73 0.17
CA ASP A 97 2.65 22.49 1.59
C ASP A 97 1.37 22.10 2.35
N VAL A 98 0.58 21.22 1.74
CA VAL A 98 -0.67 20.68 2.31
C VAL A 98 -0.68 19.17 2.25
N ALA A 99 -1.31 18.53 3.22
CA ALA A 99 -1.55 17.09 3.16
C ALA A 99 -2.51 16.76 2.01
N VAL A 100 -2.14 15.76 1.21
CA VAL A 100 -2.98 15.17 0.14
C VAL A 100 -3.42 13.75 0.48
N TRP A 101 -2.82 13.16 1.51
CA TRP A 101 -3.24 11.90 2.12
C TRP A 101 -2.89 11.95 3.60
N ARG A 102 -3.76 11.42 4.44
CA ARG A 102 -3.58 11.42 5.89
C ARG A 102 -4.16 10.17 6.54
N TRP A 103 -3.40 9.56 7.42
CA TRP A 103 -3.81 8.42 8.23
C TRP A 103 -3.51 8.67 9.70
N ASP A 104 -4.55 9.03 10.45
CA ASP A 104 -4.41 9.45 11.83
C ASP A 104 -4.09 8.28 12.76
N LEU A 105 -3.23 8.52 13.75
CA LEU A 105 -2.88 7.54 14.79
C LEU A 105 -3.91 7.53 15.94
N LEU A 106 -4.64 8.62 16.15
CA LEU A 106 -5.42 8.80 17.37
C LEU A 106 -6.58 7.79 17.43
N ASN A 107 -6.62 7.03 18.53
CA ASN A 107 -7.59 5.94 18.74
C ASN A 107 -7.50 4.79 17.73
N ASP A 108 -6.39 4.68 16.98
CA ASP A 108 -6.18 3.61 16.01
C ASP A 108 -4.83 2.90 16.20
N PRO A 109 -4.66 2.19 17.34
CA PRO A 109 -3.40 1.51 17.64
C PRO A 109 -3.11 0.33 16.71
N PHE A 110 -4.13 -0.25 16.07
CA PHE A 110 -4.03 -1.43 15.23
C PHE A 110 -4.22 -1.15 13.73
N GLY A 111 -4.47 0.09 13.34
CA GLY A 111 -4.57 0.52 11.94
C GLY A 111 -5.88 0.11 11.27
N GLU A 112 -6.98 0.04 12.01
CA GLU A 112 -8.32 -0.29 11.52
C GLU A 112 -8.92 0.84 10.66
N SER A 113 -8.60 2.09 10.98
CA SER A 113 -9.20 3.22 10.28
C SER A 113 -8.70 3.31 8.84
N ALA A 114 -9.58 3.70 7.92
CA ALA A 114 -9.16 4.03 6.57
C ALA A 114 -8.48 5.41 6.55
N PRO A 115 -7.42 5.60 5.73
CA PRO A 115 -6.84 6.91 5.55
C PRO A 115 -7.81 7.86 4.83
N ASN A 116 -7.73 9.15 5.16
CA ASN A 116 -8.33 10.21 4.38
C ASN A 116 -7.47 10.46 3.12
N THR A 117 -8.04 10.15 1.96
CA THR A 117 -7.39 10.26 0.64
C THR A 117 -7.55 11.62 -0.03
N ASN A 118 -8.25 12.57 0.62
CA ASN A 118 -8.45 13.94 0.15
C ASN A 118 -8.65 14.89 1.36
N PRO A 119 -7.63 15.06 2.22
CA PRO A 119 -7.74 15.90 3.41
C PRO A 119 -7.73 17.41 3.11
N ASP A 120 -7.28 17.84 1.94
CA ASP A 120 -7.34 19.21 1.44
C ASP A 120 -8.67 19.56 0.75
N ALA A 121 -9.55 18.58 0.53
CA ALA A 121 -10.92 18.71 0.02
C ALA A 121 -11.01 19.37 -1.37
N ASP A 122 -10.00 19.18 -2.22
CA ASP A 122 -9.95 19.78 -3.57
C ASP A 122 -10.61 18.92 -4.66
N GLY A 123 -10.97 17.67 -4.31
CA GLY A 123 -11.63 16.70 -5.20
C GLY A 123 -10.65 15.76 -5.93
N THR A 124 -9.35 15.93 -5.71
CA THR A 124 -8.29 15.03 -6.17
C THR A 124 -7.97 14.04 -5.07
N TYR A 125 -8.05 12.75 -5.39
CA TYR A 125 -7.80 11.69 -4.43
C TYR A 125 -6.38 11.14 -4.58
N PHE A 126 -5.66 11.03 -3.48
CA PHE A 126 -4.37 10.38 -3.40
C PHE A 126 -4.51 9.06 -2.63
N VAL A 127 -4.21 7.93 -3.27
CA VAL A 127 -4.26 6.60 -2.62
C VAL A 127 -2.84 6.12 -2.32
N PHE A 128 -2.53 5.91 -1.05
CA PHE A 128 -1.26 5.36 -0.59
C PHE A 128 -1.47 4.12 0.26
N ASN A 129 -0.91 2.98 -0.16
CA ASN A 129 -1.23 1.67 0.40
C ASN A 129 -0.27 1.20 1.49
N MET A 130 0.88 1.85 1.68
CA MET A 130 1.75 1.52 2.81
C MET A 130 1.02 1.72 4.14
N ARG A 131 1.21 0.77 5.07
CA ARG A 131 0.64 0.79 6.42
C ARG A 131 1.77 0.74 7.43
N PHE A 132 1.62 -0.02 8.53
CA PHE A 132 2.72 -0.30 9.45
C PHE A 132 3.95 -0.87 8.71
N PRO A 133 5.14 -0.87 9.33
CA PRO A 133 6.36 -1.30 8.66
C PRO A 133 6.22 -2.65 7.94
N GLY A 134 6.59 -2.68 6.65
CA GLY A 134 6.49 -3.85 5.77
C GLY A 134 5.10 -4.13 5.20
N GLN A 135 4.06 -3.43 5.67
CA GLN A 135 2.67 -3.71 5.31
C GLN A 135 2.20 -2.93 4.08
N ILE A 136 1.44 -3.60 3.21
CA ILE A 136 0.76 -3.02 2.05
C ILE A 136 -0.73 -3.38 2.13
N HIS A 137 -1.60 -2.38 2.15
CA HIS A 137 -3.05 -2.58 2.23
C HIS A 137 -3.62 -3.14 0.93
N ASP A 138 -4.42 -4.19 1.05
CA ASP A 138 -5.23 -4.74 -0.03
C ASP A 138 -6.70 -4.37 0.17
N ALA A 139 -7.17 -3.42 -0.64
CA ALA A 139 -8.55 -2.94 -0.57
C ALA A 139 -9.59 -4.05 -0.83
N GLU A 140 -9.22 -5.09 -1.59
CA GLU A 140 -10.12 -6.19 -1.96
C GLU A 140 -10.47 -7.09 -0.77
N SER A 141 -9.53 -7.29 0.16
CA SER A 141 -9.71 -8.13 1.35
C SER A 141 -9.88 -7.33 2.64
N GLY A 142 -9.46 -6.06 2.64
CA GLY A 142 -9.33 -5.25 3.85
C GLY A 142 -8.12 -5.64 4.72
N LEU A 143 -7.31 -6.62 4.29
CA LEU A 143 -6.11 -7.06 4.99
C LEU A 143 -4.90 -6.25 4.55
N ASN A 144 -3.84 -6.32 5.35
CA ASN A 144 -2.55 -5.75 5.02
C ASN A 144 -1.57 -6.90 4.74
N TYR A 145 -1.14 -7.03 3.49
CA TYR A 145 -0.07 -7.94 3.10
C TYR A 145 1.20 -7.60 3.86
N ASN A 146 1.78 -8.58 4.56
CA ASN A 146 3.04 -8.45 5.27
C ASN A 146 3.94 -9.67 5.03
N TYR A 147 4.45 -9.75 3.81
CA TYR A 147 5.38 -10.76 3.34
C TYR A 147 4.81 -12.19 3.34
N PHE A 148 4.99 -12.95 4.42
CA PHE A 148 4.48 -14.32 4.55
C PHE A 148 3.13 -14.42 5.23
N ARG A 149 2.62 -13.30 5.76
CA ARG A 149 1.36 -13.26 6.51
C ARG A 149 0.52 -12.06 6.10
N ASP A 150 -0.78 -12.20 6.22
CA ASP A 150 -1.74 -11.13 6.07
C ASP A 150 -2.19 -10.67 7.45
N TYR A 151 -2.02 -9.37 7.72
CA TYR A 151 -2.43 -8.74 8.97
C TYR A 151 -3.87 -8.24 8.85
N GLU A 152 -4.71 -8.59 9.81
CA GLU A 152 -6.08 -8.10 9.97
C GLU A 152 -6.10 -6.98 11.01
N PRO A 153 -6.30 -5.71 10.61
CA PRO A 153 -6.30 -4.59 11.53
C PRO A 153 -7.42 -4.62 12.58
N GLY A 154 -8.59 -5.16 12.21
CA GLY A 154 -9.77 -5.19 13.08
C GLY A 154 -9.60 -6.02 14.34
N THR A 155 -8.80 -7.09 14.29
CA THR A 155 -8.46 -7.89 15.48
C THR A 155 -7.04 -7.64 16.00
N GLY A 156 -6.22 -6.91 15.23
CA GLY A 156 -4.83 -6.64 15.53
C GLY A 156 -3.94 -7.89 15.44
N ARG A 157 -4.26 -8.83 14.54
CA ARG A 157 -3.60 -10.14 14.46
C ARG A 157 -3.28 -10.54 13.02
N TYR A 158 -2.36 -11.50 12.88
CA TYR A 158 -2.14 -12.18 11.61
C TYR A 158 -3.17 -13.29 11.40
N MET A 159 -3.55 -13.48 10.14
CA MET A 159 -4.47 -14.54 9.72
C MET A 159 -3.81 -15.92 9.75
N GLU A 160 -2.50 -15.97 9.51
CA GLU A 160 -1.71 -17.19 9.48
C GLU A 160 -0.93 -17.42 10.79
N SER A 161 -0.64 -18.70 11.06
CA SER A 161 0.37 -19.08 12.06
C SER A 161 1.76 -18.59 11.67
N ASP A 162 2.66 -18.51 12.66
CA ASP A 162 4.04 -18.15 12.38
C ASP A 162 4.71 -19.18 11.45
N PRO A 163 5.35 -18.76 10.33
CA PRO A 163 5.97 -19.67 9.38
C PRO A 163 7.31 -20.28 9.85
N ILE A 164 7.75 -20.03 11.09
CA ILE A 164 9.03 -20.51 11.67
C ILE A 164 8.79 -21.33 12.94
#